data_AF-A0A938EL03-F1
#
_entry.id   AF-A0A938EL03-F1
#
_cell.length_a   1.000
_cell.length_b   1.000
_cell.length_c   1.000
_cell.angle_alpha   90.00
_cell.angle_beta   90.00
_cell.angle_gamma   90.00
#
_symmetry.space_group_name_H-M   'P 1'
#
loop_
_entity.id
_entity.type
_entity.pdbx_description
1 polymer ?
#
loop_
_entity_poly.entity_id
_entity_poly.type
_entity_poly.pdbx_seq_one_letter_code
_entity_poly.pdbx_strand_id
1 'polypeptide(L)'
;MKKLAALAVGAALTATVLVVAPASAAPAPRDLVKDSFSLTGEFTRRVIDPSGNPQGIGDLTVTTGKVSGSVGDGTLTTVIRVVAPGEKADAELRDTQSQVQLKKGQIFAQSVNEDPKGKPPQMLHIMPVVGGTGAYAGARGTLNLIPQGKTGKYLFMYDVFVEKNLSKETFAFDAPVSTSTGRGLGSVTLTRAARGATSYVAVATNIGSPRQSIDLQIFDGDSTIFARTIGARSSKPMSFAILGGTGTHAGVRGELILSADGRTVTARLAKPGGGSKPLAWNNVGKRAVTVTTDTDTGVYASGAITPARDKQPKGDYFSTTLTYPEIDGVTPVIAMIEQGFTTGTMVVSGMLLGTEPARLPIIGGTGEYGGAAGSVSGPTGAGTTRVTANFWR
;
A
#
# COMPACT_ATOMS: atom_id res chain seq x y z
N MET A 1 19.45 27.11 -52.57
CA MET A 1 18.96 27.99 -51.50
C MET A 1 17.82 27.29 -50.76
N LYS A 2 18.06 26.89 -49.50
CA LYS A 2 17.06 26.29 -48.59
C LYS A 2 16.66 27.34 -47.53
N LYS A 3 15.37 27.55 -47.30
CA LYS A 3 14.78 28.19 -46.10
C LYS A 3 13.39 27.58 -45.91
N LEU A 4 13.19 26.75 -44.88
CA LEU A 4 12.75 27.07 -43.50
C LEU A 4 11.23 26.92 -43.36
N ALA A 5 10.82 25.78 -42.81
CA ALA A 5 9.64 25.63 -41.96
C ALA A 5 9.79 24.33 -41.14
N ALA A 6 10.73 24.36 -40.20
CA ALA A 6 10.84 23.41 -39.11
C ALA A 6 10.71 24.23 -37.83
N LEU A 7 9.58 24.15 -37.14
CA LEU A 7 9.48 24.53 -35.73
C LEU A 7 8.19 23.97 -35.13
N ALA A 8 8.30 23.44 -33.90
CA ALA A 8 7.26 23.07 -32.95
C ALA A 8 6.74 21.61 -32.90
N VAL A 9 7.58 20.61 -33.21
CA VAL A 9 7.44 19.26 -32.60
C VAL A 9 8.84 18.80 -32.15
N GLY A 10 9.30 19.34 -31.02
CA GLY A 10 10.67 19.16 -30.55
C GLY A 10 10.80 19.52 -29.08
N ALA A 11 10.10 18.77 -28.23
CA ALA A 11 10.34 18.72 -26.79
C ALA A 11 9.80 17.38 -26.26
N ALA A 12 10.30 16.28 -26.81
CA ALA A 12 10.00 14.92 -26.36
C ALA A 12 11.33 14.18 -26.19
N LEU A 13 11.45 13.51 -25.04
CA LEU A 13 12.48 12.54 -24.67
C LEU A 13 13.93 13.03 -24.55
N THR A 14 14.24 13.67 -23.42
CA THR A 14 15.43 13.34 -22.61
C THR A 14 15.36 14.13 -21.29
N ALA A 15 14.72 13.56 -20.28
CA ALA A 15 15.03 13.88 -18.88
C ALA A 15 14.48 12.76 -18.00
N THR A 16 15.39 12.09 -17.31
CA THR A 16 15.13 11.29 -16.12
C THR A 16 14.55 12.23 -15.05
N VAL A 17 13.27 12.56 -15.15
CA VAL A 17 12.59 13.34 -14.11
C VAL A 17 12.31 12.38 -12.96
N LEU A 18 13.29 12.21 -12.07
CA LEU A 18 12.95 12.21 -10.66
C LEU A 18 12.14 13.48 -10.45
N VAL A 19 10.96 13.38 -9.87
CA VAL A 19 10.27 14.55 -9.35
C VAL A 19 11.13 15.07 -8.20
N VAL A 20 12.09 15.94 -8.52
CA VAL A 20 12.89 16.66 -7.53
C VAL A 20 11.96 17.73 -6.99
N ALA A 21 11.53 17.56 -5.74
CA ALA A 21 10.73 18.57 -5.06
C ALA A 21 11.48 19.91 -5.10
N PRO A 22 10.87 21.01 -5.58
CA PRO A 22 11.49 22.33 -5.49
C PRO A 22 11.70 22.67 -4.00
N ALA A 23 12.89 23.19 -3.68
CA ALA A 23 13.24 23.68 -2.35
C ALA A 23 12.41 24.95 -2.05
N SER A 24 11.15 24.76 -1.65
CA SER A 24 10.32 25.80 -1.05
C SER A 24 10.72 25.96 0.42
N ALA A 25 10.78 27.19 0.91
CA ALA A 25 11.05 27.50 2.31
C ALA A 25 10.19 26.59 3.21
N ALA A 26 10.84 25.87 4.13
CA ALA A 26 10.15 24.97 5.02
C ALA A 26 9.06 25.76 5.78
N PRO A 27 7.78 25.37 5.68
CA PRO A 27 6.71 26.10 6.34
C PRO A 27 6.94 26.13 7.86
N ALA A 28 6.42 27.17 8.50
CA ALA A 28 6.42 27.21 9.95
C ALA A 28 5.68 25.96 10.49
N PRO A 29 6.16 25.32 11.58
CA PRO A 29 5.59 24.07 12.10
C PRO A 29 4.08 24.05 12.41
N ARG A 30 3.49 25.23 12.55
CA ARG A 30 2.05 25.44 12.81
C ARG A 30 1.18 25.28 11.55
N ASP A 31 1.77 25.37 10.36
CA ASP A 31 1.06 25.35 9.09
C ASP A 31 1.05 23.97 8.43
N LEU A 32 1.63 22.96 9.09
CA LEU A 32 1.68 21.58 8.59
C LEU A 32 0.33 20.88 8.77
N VAL A 33 -0.10 20.14 7.76
CA VAL A 33 -1.26 19.22 7.86
C VAL A 33 -0.85 18.03 8.72
N LYS A 34 -1.63 17.76 9.77
CA LYS A 34 -1.35 16.71 10.75
C LYS A 34 -2.41 15.62 10.80
N ASP A 35 -3.54 15.85 10.15
CA ASP A 35 -4.71 14.99 10.19
C ASP A 35 -4.85 14.25 8.86
N SER A 36 -5.26 13.00 8.93
CA SER A 36 -5.67 12.20 7.78
C SER A 36 -6.85 12.87 7.07
N PHE A 37 -6.91 12.74 5.74
CA PHE A 37 -7.95 13.37 4.95
C PHE A 37 -8.30 12.52 3.72
N SER A 38 -9.42 12.84 3.09
CA SER A 38 -9.85 12.17 1.87
C SER A 38 -10.19 13.16 0.77
N LEU A 39 -9.92 12.74 -0.46
CA LEU A 39 -10.24 13.46 -1.68
C LEU A 39 -10.96 12.50 -2.62
N THR A 40 -11.98 12.98 -3.31
CA THR A 40 -12.51 12.31 -4.49
C THR A 40 -11.81 12.87 -5.70
N GLY A 41 -11.30 12.02 -6.58
CA GLY A 41 -10.66 12.42 -7.82
C GLY A 41 -11.26 11.77 -9.04
N GLU A 42 -11.09 12.44 -10.16
CA GLU A 42 -11.49 11.98 -11.48
C GLU A 42 -10.34 12.21 -12.46
N PHE A 43 -9.94 11.15 -13.15
CA PHE A 43 -8.96 11.25 -14.23
C PHE A 43 -9.62 11.88 -15.45
N THR A 44 -9.14 13.06 -15.86
CA THR A 44 -9.74 13.86 -16.93
C THR A 44 -8.98 13.73 -18.24
N ARG A 45 -7.70 13.36 -18.20
CA ARG A 45 -6.87 13.18 -19.40
C ARG A 45 -5.87 12.06 -19.19
N ARG A 46 -5.64 11.29 -20.25
CA ARG A 46 -4.64 10.23 -20.31
C ARG A 46 -3.82 10.37 -21.57
N VAL A 47 -2.51 10.33 -21.43
CA VAL A 47 -1.53 10.29 -22.52
C VAL A 47 -0.74 9.00 -22.37
N ILE A 48 -0.61 8.24 -23.45
CA ILE A 48 0.14 6.99 -23.49
C ILE A 48 1.27 7.18 -24.49
N ASP A 49 2.49 6.94 -24.05
CA ASP A 49 3.71 6.91 -24.86
C ASP A 49 4.19 5.45 -24.94
N PRO A 50 3.94 4.76 -26.06
CA PRO A 50 4.27 3.35 -26.21
C PRO A 50 5.77 3.16 -26.44
N SER A 51 6.32 2.16 -25.77
CA SER A 51 7.74 1.77 -25.86
C SER A 51 8.12 1.08 -27.17
N GLY A 52 7.13 0.57 -27.91
CA GLY A 52 7.35 -0.33 -29.04
C GLY A 52 7.63 -1.79 -28.64
N ASN A 53 7.65 -2.11 -27.34
CA ASN A 53 7.76 -3.49 -26.86
C ASN A 53 6.43 -4.24 -27.07
N PRO A 54 6.40 -5.44 -27.67
CA PRO A 54 5.16 -6.21 -27.88
C PRO A 54 4.40 -6.54 -26.60
N GLN A 55 5.11 -6.66 -25.48
CA GLN A 55 4.54 -6.92 -24.16
C GLN A 55 4.12 -5.62 -23.43
N GLY A 56 4.43 -4.45 -23.98
CA GLY A 56 4.15 -3.13 -23.38
C GLY A 56 5.16 -2.71 -22.31
N ILE A 57 6.19 -3.52 -22.03
CA ILE A 57 7.21 -3.18 -21.03
C ILE A 57 7.95 -1.90 -21.45
N GLY A 58 7.93 -0.91 -20.58
CA GLY A 58 8.47 0.43 -20.83
C GLY A 58 7.43 1.45 -21.26
N ASP A 59 6.19 1.05 -21.55
CA ASP A 59 5.11 1.97 -21.86
C ASP A 59 4.92 2.97 -20.71
N LEU A 60 4.83 4.25 -21.07
CA LEU A 60 4.65 5.34 -20.13
C LEU A 60 3.25 5.90 -20.30
N THR A 61 2.45 5.87 -19.24
CA THR A 61 1.16 6.55 -19.19
C THR A 61 1.25 7.73 -18.22
N VAL A 62 0.86 8.91 -18.68
CA VAL A 62 0.63 10.07 -17.81
C VAL A 62 -0.87 10.33 -17.77
N THR A 63 -1.44 10.27 -16.57
CA THR A 63 -2.84 10.57 -16.33
C THR A 63 -2.95 11.81 -15.46
N THR A 64 -3.76 12.78 -15.88
CA THR A 64 -4.06 13.97 -15.07
C THR A 64 -5.53 14.00 -14.70
N GLY A 65 -5.84 14.61 -13.58
CA GLY A 65 -7.19 14.67 -13.04
C GLY A 65 -7.43 15.87 -12.14
N LYS A 66 -8.66 15.96 -11.66
CA LYS A 66 -9.07 16.89 -10.60
C LYS A 66 -9.35 16.11 -9.34
N VAL A 67 -9.10 16.72 -8.20
CA VAL A 67 -9.47 16.19 -6.88
C VAL A 67 -10.23 17.25 -6.09
N SER A 68 -11.17 16.82 -5.25
CA SER A 68 -11.91 17.66 -4.32
C SER A 68 -12.17 16.92 -3.03
N GLY A 69 -12.19 17.61 -1.89
CA GLY A 69 -12.46 16.97 -0.60
C GLY A 69 -12.21 17.87 0.60
N SER A 70 -11.99 17.25 1.76
CA SER A 70 -11.99 17.94 3.06
C SER A 70 -10.87 18.98 3.24
N VAL A 71 -9.80 18.87 2.45
CA VAL A 71 -8.67 19.83 2.44
C VAL A 71 -8.67 20.77 1.23
N GLY A 72 -9.78 20.76 0.47
CA GLY A 72 -10.03 21.62 -0.69
C GLY A 72 -9.80 20.93 -2.04
N ASP A 73 -9.92 21.73 -3.09
CA ASP A 73 -9.77 21.28 -4.46
C ASP A 73 -8.31 21.31 -4.93
N GLY A 74 -8.01 20.46 -5.90
CA GLY A 74 -6.67 20.32 -6.44
C GLY A 74 -6.60 19.60 -7.77
N THR A 75 -5.38 19.29 -8.17
CA THR A 75 -5.08 18.51 -9.36
C THR A 75 -4.31 17.26 -8.99
N LEU A 76 -4.50 16.22 -9.78
CA LEU A 76 -3.84 14.93 -9.65
C LEU A 76 -3.03 14.69 -10.91
N THR A 77 -1.80 14.24 -10.75
CA THR A 77 -0.96 13.74 -11.84
C THR A 77 -0.44 12.37 -11.41
N THR A 78 -0.72 11.35 -12.22
CA THR A 78 -0.22 10.00 -12.01
C THR A 78 0.63 9.61 -13.21
N VAL A 79 1.88 9.25 -12.95
CA VAL A 79 2.79 8.68 -13.94
C VAL A 79 2.85 7.18 -13.69
N ILE A 80 2.57 6.41 -14.73
CA ILE A 80 2.52 4.95 -14.71
C ILE A 80 3.55 4.45 -15.72
N ARG A 81 4.42 3.55 -15.29
CA ARG A 81 5.34 2.84 -16.16
C ARG A 81 5.05 1.35 -16.08
N VAL A 82 4.86 0.71 -17.23
CA VAL A 82 4.79 -0.76 -17.27
C VAL A 82 6.19 -1.31 -17.05
N VAL A 83 6.39 -2.03 -15.95
CA VAL A 83 7.69 -2.59 -15.58
C VAL A 83 7.80 -4.07 -15.92
N ALA A 84 6.66 -4.75 -16.08
CA ALA A 84 6.59 -6.15 -16.49
C ALA A 84 5.18 -6.57 -16.91
N PRO A 85 5.03 -7.72 -17.59
CA PRO A 85 3.74 -8.38 -17.75
C PRO A 85 3.17 -8.77 -16.39
N GLY A 86 1.84 -8.84 -16.30
CA GLY A 86 1.15 -9.35 -15.12
C GLY A 86 1.15 -10.87 -15.11
N GLU A 87 0.67 -11.45 -14.01
CA GLU A 87 0.49 -12.89 -13.88
C GLU A 87 -0.63 -13.37 -14.83
N LYS A 88 -1.65 -12.52 -15.01
CA LYS A 88 -2.73 -12.75 -15.99
C LYS A 88 -2.35 -12.21 -17.36
N ALA A 89 -2.75 -12.93 -18.40
CA ALA A 89 -2.49 -12.54 -19.80
C ALA A 89 -3.03 -11.14 -20.16
N ASP A 90 -4.06 -10.67 -19.47
CA ASP A 90 -4.68 -9.35 -19.64
C ASP A 90 -4.26 -8.32 -18.58
N ALA A 91 -3.20 -8.59 -17.82
CA ALA A 91 -2.67 -7.72 -16.77
C ALA A 91 -1.21 -7.30 -17.00
N GLU A 92 -0.80 -6.24 -16.31
CA GLU A 92 0.56 -5.72 -16.34
C GLU A 92 0.97 -5.16 -14.97
N LEU A 93 2.24 -5.37 -14.60
CA LEU A 93 2.84 -4.77 -13.41
C LEU A 93 3.27 -3.34 -13.73
N ARG A 94 2.82 -2.42 -12.89
CA ARG A 94 2.99 -0.98 -13.10
C ARG A 94 3.66 -0.30 -11.92
N ASP A 95 4.74 0.41 -12.20
CA ASP A 95 5.23 1.46 -11.31
C ASP A 95 4.34 2.69 -11.42
N THR A 96 3.60 2.97 -10.36
CA THR A 96 2.66 4.07 -10.27
C THR A 96 3.19 5.12 -9.31
N GLN A 97 3.44 6.32 -9.82
CA GLN A 97 3.78 7.51 -9.04
C GLN A 97 2.62 8.49 -9.10
N SER A 98 2.05 8.82 -7.95
CA SER A 98 0.93 9.74 -7.81
C SER A 98 1.38 11.03 -7.14
N GLN A 99 1.04 12.15 -7.75
CA GLN A 99 1.23 13.50 -7.23
C GLN A 99 -0.14 14.17 -7.11
N VAL A 100 -0.48 14.62 -5.91
CA VAL A 100 -1.64 15.50 -5.69
C VAL A 100 -1.16 16.89 -5.33
N GLN A 101 -1.55 17.88 -6.12
CA GLN A 101 -1.33 19.30 -5.89
C GLN A 101 -2.58 19.93 -5.30
N LEU A 102 -2.47 20.44 -4.08
CA LEU A 102 -3.51 21.18 -3.36
C LEU A 102 -3.07 22.63 -3.15
N LYS A 103 -3.97 23.49 -2.70
CA LYS A 103 -3.68 24.92 -2.45
C LYS A 103 -2.45 25.16 -1.58
N LYS A 104 -2.21 24.29 -0.59
CA LYS A 104 -1.14 24.45 0.40
C LYS A 104 0.14 23.66 0.11
N GLY A 105 0.23 22.95 -1.01
CA GLY A 105 1.42 22.16 -1.37
C GLY A 105 1.10 20.89 -2.13
N GLN A 106 2.11 20.02 -2.29
CA GLN A 106 2.02 18.77 -3.02
C GLN A 106 2.25 17.56 -2.11
N ILE A 107 1.68 16.42 -2.46
CA ILE A 107 1.93 15.12 -1.82
C ILE A 107 2.29 14.12 -2.90
N PHE A 108 3.30 13.30 -2.64
CA PHE A 108 3.79 12.27 -3.53
C PHE A 108 3.59 10.90 -2.88
N ALA A 109 3.04 9.96 -3.63
CA ALA A 109 2.93 8.57 -3.24
C ALA A 109 3.36 7.66 -4.39
N GLN A 110 3.91 6.49 -4.07
CA GLN A 110 4.39 5.55 -5.09
C GLN A 110 4.08 4.11 -4.70
N SER A 111 3.68 3.30 -5.68
CA SER A 111 3.40 1.88 -5.52
C SER A 111 3.79 1.11 -6.78
N VAL A 112 4.03 -0.19 -6.66
CA VAL A 112 3.96 -1.12 -7.80
C VAL A 112 2.75 -1.99 -7.60
N ASN A 113 1.85 -1.99 -8.58
CA ASN A 113 0.62 -2.77 -8.54
C ASN A 113 0.43 -3.51 -9.87
N GLU A 114 -0.28 -4.62 -9.83
CA GLU A 114 -0.80 -5.27 -11.02
C GLU A 114 -2.16 -4.66 -11.40
N ASP A 115 -2.33 -4.31 -12.68
CA ASP A 115 -3.57 -3.75 -13.21
C ASP A 115 -3.92 -4.36 -14.58
N PRO A 116 -5.18 -4.22 -15.03
CA PRO A 116 -5.55 -4.64 -16.37
C PRO A 116 -4.82 -3.83 -17.45
N LYS A 117 -4.25 -4.51 -18.44
CA LYS A 117 -3.41 -3.94 -19.50
C LYS A 117 -4.05 -2.75 -20.17
N GLY A 118 -3.33 -1.63 -20.22
CA GLY A 118 -3.80 -0.39 -20.87
C GLY A 118 -5.05 0.25 -20.26
N LYS A 119 -5.62 -0.27 -19.17
CA LYS A 119 -6.83 0.27 -18.51
C LYS A 119 -6.50 0.94 -17.17
N PRO A 120 -7.31 1.88 -16.68
CA PRO A 120 -7.13 2.43 -15.34
C PRO A 120 -7.23 1.35 -14.24
N PRO A 121 -6.73 1.63 -13.02
CA PRO A 121 -6.84 0.71 -11.89
C PRO A 121 -8.30 0.31 -11.63
N GLN A 122 -8.53 -0.99 -11.39
CA GLN A 122 -9.85 -1.54 -11.09
C GLN A 122 -9.97 -2.13 -9.68
N MET A 123 -8.86 -2.15 -8.94
CA MET A 123 -8.79 -2.62 -7.56
C MET A 123 -8.15 -1.53 -6.69
N LEU A 124 -8.20 -1.72 -5.38
CA LEU A 124 -7.51 -0.88 -4.41
C LEU A 124 -5.99 -0.89 -4.68
N HIS A 125 -5.38 0.30 -4.69
CA HIS A 125 -3.93 0.44 -4.56
C HIS A 125 -3.59 1.09 -3.23
N ILE A 126 -2.58 0.55 -2.53
CA ILE A 126 -2.04 1.11 -1.29
C ILE A 126 -0.63 1.62 -1.60
N MET A 127 -0.46 2.94 -1.55
CA MET A 127 0.75 3.63 -1.97
C MET A 127 1.40 4.33 -0.78
N PRO A 128 2.61 3.95 -0.36
CA PRO A 128 3.38 4.76 0.59
C PRO A 128 3.52 6.21 0.13
N VAL A 129 3.25 7.15 1.03
CA VAL A 129 3.55 8.58 0.84
C VAL A 129 5.05 8.77 0.99
N VAL A 130 5.72 9.13 -0.10
CA VAL A 130 7.18 9.28 -0.17
C VAL A 130 7.63 10.71 0.13
N GLY A 131 6.70 11.66 0.21
CA GLY A 131 6.97 13.02 0.66
C GLY A 131 5.90 14.03 0.29
N GLY A 132 6.21 15.30 0.54
CA GLY A 132 5.35 16.42 0.18
C GLY A 132 6.06 17.77 0.31
N THR A 133 5.38 18.83 -0.12
CA THR A 133 5.85 20.22 -0.10
C THR A 133 4.85 21.13 0.59
N GLY A 134 5.24 22.37 0.92
CA GLY A 134 4.35 23.32 1.59
C GLY A 134 3.82 22.74 2.89
N ALA A 135 2.53 22.88 3.18
CA ALA A 135 1.89 22.32 4.38
C ALA A 135 2.02 20.79 4.51
N TYR A 136 2.44 20.09 3.46
CA TYR A 136 2.70 18.65 3.46
C TYR A 136 4.20 18.33 3.48
N ALA A 137 5.05 19.32 3.75
CA ALA A 137 6.49 19.11 3.93
C ALA A 137 6.73 18.11 5.07
N GLY A 138 7.47 17.05 4.75
CA GLY A 138 7.71 15.95 5.70
C GLY A 138 6.51 15.03 5.92
N ALA A 139 5.44 15.14 5.14
CA ALA A 139 4.34 14.18 5.19
C ALA A 139 4.84 12.76 4.93
N ARG A 140 4.29 11.83 5.71
CA ARG A 140 4.52 10.39 5.66
C ARG A 140 3.19 9.68 5.87
N GLY A 141 3.13 8.42 5.48
CA GLY A 141 1.95 7.56 5.65
C GLY A 141 1.54 6.91 4.34
N THR A 142 0.25 6.83 4.06
CA THR A 142 -0.29 6.02 2.96
C THR A 142 -1.35 6.76 2.17
N LEU A 143 -1.35 6.57 0.85
CA LEU A 143 -2.46 6.85 -0.03
C LEU A 143 -3.14 5.53 -0.38
N ASN A 144 -4.41 5.38 -0.01
CA ASN A 144 -5.27 4.33 -0.56
C ASN A 144 -6.06 4.91 -1.74
N LEU A 145 -5.82 4.39 -2.95
CA LEU A 145 -6.53 4.73 -4.18
C LEU A 145 -7.60 3.67 -4.45
N ILE A 146 -8.88 4.08 -4.41
CA ILE A 146 -9.99 3.14 -4.45
C ILE A 146 -10.95 3.50 -5.60
N PRO A 147 -11.04 2.67 -6.64
CA PRO A 147 -11.98 2.88 -7.74
C PRO A 147 -13.44 2.93 -7.25
N GLN A 148 -14.20 3.93 -7.67
CA GLN A 148 -15.61 4.14 -7.29
C GLN A 148 -16.54 3.61 -8.39
N GLY A 149 -16.61 2.28 -8.50
CA GLY A 149 -17.43 1.60 -9.50
C GLY A 149 -17.03 1.91 -10.95
N LYS A 150 -17.98 1.86 -11.88
CA LYS A 150 -17.72 2.07 -13.34
C LYS A 150 -17.62 3.56 -13.74
N THR A 151 -17.58 4.47 -12.78
CA THR A 151 -17.72 5.92 -13.04
C THR A 151 -16.42 6.62 -13.44
N GLY A 152 -15.28 5.92 -13.42
CA GLY A 152 -13.96 6.53 -13.66
C GLY A 152 -13.49 7.46 -12.54
N LYS A 153 -14.23 7.50 -11.42
CA LYS A 153 -13.87 8.24 -10.19
C LYS A 153 -13.11 7.34 -9.23
N TYR A 154 -12.30 7.96 -8.40
CA TYR A 154 -11.48 7.30 -7.40
C TYR A 154 -11.58 8.06 -6.08
N LEU A 155 -11.61 7.33 -4.98
CA LEU A 155 -11.42 7.87 -3.65
C LEU A 155 -9.94 7.77 -3.30
N PHE A 156 -9.33 8.89 -2.98
CA PHE A 156 -7.95 9.03 -2.52
C PHE A 156 -7.98 9.27 -1.02
N MET A 157 -7.54 8.29 -0.25
CA MET A 157 -7.51 8.40 1.21
C MET A 157 -6.08 8.56 1.67
N TYR A 158 -5.76 9.77 2.12
CA TYR A 158 -4.47 10.14 2.64
C TYR A 158 -4.47 9.96 4.14
N ASP A 159 -3.73 8.97 4.59
CA ASP A 159 -3.34 8.87 5.98
C ASP A 159 -1.98 9.52 6.14
N VAL A 160 -1.96 10.76 6.65
CA VAL A 160 -0.74 11.55 6.74
C VAL A 160 -0.42 11.90 8.18
N PHE A 161 0.86 11.85 8.52
CA PHE A 161 1.35 12.31 9.81
C PHE A 161 2.65 13.12 9.64
N VAL A 162 2.97 13.89 10.68
CA VAL A 162 4.20 14.68 10.79
C VAL A 162 4.94 14.37 12.08
N GLU A 163 6.27 14.41 12.03
CA GLU A 163 7.18 13.88 13.05
C GLU A 163 6.95 14.40 14.49
N LYS A 164 6.38 15.61 14.63
CA LYS A 164 6.30 16.31 15.93
C LYS A 164 5.35 15.69 16.96
N ASN A 165 4.45 14.80 16.54
CA ASN A 165 3.45 14.19 17.42
C ASN A 165 3.63 12.67 17.58
N LEU A 166 4.82 12.14 17.28
CA LEU A 166 5.05 10.70 17.24
C LEU A 166 5.75 10.22 18.52
N SER A 167 5.23 9.14 19.09
CA SER A 167 6.00 8.35 20.06
C SER A 167 7.10 7.58 19.34
N LYS A 168 8.27 7.45 19.97
CA LYS A 168 9.41 6.73 19.41
C LYS A 168 9.63 5.44 20.18
N GLU A 169 9.77 4.36 19.45
CA GLU A 169 10.10 3.04 19.98
C GLU A 169 11.25 2.45 19.17
N THR A 170 12.04 1.55 19.77
CA THR A 170 13.17 0.92 19.08
C THR A 170 13.21 -0.55 19.42
N PHE A 171 13.13 -1.36 18.36
CA PHE A 171 13.28 -2.80 18.42
C PHE A 171 14.71 -3.16 18.04
N ALA A 172 15.32 -4.04 18.81
CA ALA A 172 16.68 -4.53 18.56
C ALA A 172 16.62 -6.03 18.30
N PHE A 173 17.41 -6.49 17.32
CA PHE A 173 17.41 -7.86 16.84
C PHE A 173 18.84 -8.39 16.78
N ASP A 174 18.97 -9.71 16.77
CA ASP A 174 20.23 -10.36 16.42
C ASP A 174 20.54 -10.17 14.91
N ALA A 175 21.65 -10.73 14.45
CA ALA A 175 22.04 -10.61 13.06
C ALA A 175 20.95 -11.20 12.13
N PRO A 176 20.49 -10.44 11.11
CA PRO A 176 19.46 -10.94 10.22
C PRO A 176 19.99 -12.05 9.32
N VAL A 177 19.10 -12.98 8.97
CA VAL A 177 19.32 -14.01 7.97
C VAL A 177 18.49 -13.65 6.75
N SER A 178 19.10 -13.70 5.56
CA SER A 178 18.43 -13.43 4.29
C SER A 178 18.59 -14.60 3.32
N THR A 179 17.47 -15.04 2.75
CA THR A 179 17.42 -16.13 1.78
C THR A 179 16.57 -15.69 0.58
N SER A 180 17.03 -16.00 -0.64
CA SER A 180 16.35 -15.61 -1.88
C SER A 180 15.89 -16.82 -2.68
N THR A 181 14.76 -16.69 -3.36
CA THR A 181 14.25 -17.65 -4.35
C THR A 181 13.87 -16.94 -5.65
N GLY A 182 13.86 -17.69 -6.76
CA GLY A 182 13.63 -17.17 -8.10
C GLY A 182 14.81 -16.38 -8.68
N ARG A 183 14.64 -15.85 -9.90
CA ARG A 183 15.64 -15.01 -10.60
C ARG A 183 14.95 -13.88 -11.36
N GLY A 184 15.59 -12.71 -11.41
CA GLY A 184 15.08 -11.57 -12.17
C GLY A 184 13.84 -10.93 -11.53
N LEU A 185 12.95 -10.40 -12.36
CA LEU A 185 11.66 -9.88 -11.90
C LEU A 185 10.86 -11.01 -11.20
N GLY A 186 10.19 -10.69 -10.10
CA GLY A 186 9.45 -11.64 -9.29
C GLY A 186 10.33 -12.40 -8.30
N SER A 187 11.66 -12.31 -8.37
CA SER A 187 12.53 -12.94 -7.37
C SER A 187 12.23 -12.40 -5.98
N VAL A 188 12.13 -13.28 -5.00
CA VAL A 188 11.74 -12.95 -3.63
C VAL A 188 12.92 -13.11 -2.71
N THR A 189 13.12 -12.16 -1.79
CA THR A 189 14.07 -12.28 -0.69
C THR A 189 13.33 -12.20 0.62
N LEU A 190 13.48 -13.24 1.43
CA LEU A 190 13.03 -13.27 2.81
C LEU A 190 14.19 -12.84 3.70
N THR A 191 13.99 -11.81 4.51
CA THR A 191 14.92 -11.42 5.59
C THR A 191 14.21 -11.56 6.92
N ARG A 192 14.86 -12.17 7.91
CA ARG A 192 14.31 -12.34 9.26
C ARG A 192 15.35 -12.08 10.33
N ALA A 193 14.91 -11.55 11.45
CA ALA A 193 15.72 -11.48 12.67
C ALA A 193 14.81 -11.57 13.90
N ALA A 194 15.36 -12.05 15.01
CA ALA A 194 14.65 -12.18 16.28
C ALA A 194 15.56 -11.80 17.44
N ARG A 195 14.96 -11.43 18.56
CA ARG A 195 15.62 -11.28 19.87
C ARG A 195 14.57 -11.37 20.97
N GLY A 196 14.63 -12.41 21.78
CA GLY A 196 13.62 -12.66 22.81
C GLY A 196 12.24 -12.88 22.19
N ALA A 197 11.22 -12.15 22.66
CA ALA A 197 9.84 -12.23 22.18
C ALA A 197 9.56 -11.36 20.94
N THR A 198 10.53 -10.56 20.50
CA THR A 198 10.38 -9.67 19.36
C THR A 198 11.08 -10.26 18.13
N SER A 199 10.43 -10.23 16.99
CA SER A 199 11.01 -10.63 15.71
C SER A 199 10.50 -9.75 14.58
N TYR A 200 11.18 -9.76 13.43
CA TYR A 200 10.61 -9.23 12.21
C TYR A 200 10.86 -10.16 11.03
N VAL A 201 9.97 -10.02 10.05
CA VAL A 201 10.10 -10.61 8.73
C VAL A 201 9.93 -9.52 7.69
N ALA A 202 10.84 -9.49 6.71
CA ALA A 202 10.74 -8.65 5.54
C ALA A 202 10.73 -9.51 4.27
N VAL A 203 9.71 -9.32 3.43
CA VAL A 203 9.59 -9.97 2.12
C VAL A 203 9.82 -8.91 1.06
N ALA A 204 10.94 -9.02 0.36
CA ALA A 204 11.31 -8.15 -0.74
C ALA A 204 11.08 -8.84 -2.09
N THR A 205 10.10 -8.37 -2.84
CA THR A 205 9.80 -8.86 -4.19
C THR A 205 10.43 -7.92 -5.22
N ASN A 206 11.27 -8.48 -6.08
CA ASN A 206 11.93 -7.73 -7.15
C ASN A 206 10.90 -7.33 -8.21
N ILE A 207 10.77 -6.03 -8.43
CA ILE A 207 9.82 -5.42 -9.38
C ILE A 207 10.55 -4.73 -10.53
N GLY A 208 11.83 -5.06 -10.71
CA GLY A 208 12.71 -4.54 -11.77
C GLY A 208 13.92 -3.84 -11.17
N SER A 209 15.10 -3.99 -11.77
CA SER A 209 16.34 -3.43 -11.20
C SER A 209 16.34 -1.89 -11.18
N PRO A 210 16.65 -1.20 -10.05
CA PRO A 210 17.05 -1.73 -8.73
C PRO A 210 15.91 -1.82 -7.69
N ARG A 211 14.65 -1.73 -8.10
CA ARG A 211 13.47 -1.57 -7.24
C ARG A 211 12.90 -2.87 -6.70
N GLN A 212 12.45 -2.80 -5.46
CA GLN A 212 11.80 -3.87 -4.72
C GLN A 212 10.56 -3.31 -4.01
N SER A 213 9.46 -4.07 -4.03
CA SER A 213 8.39 -3.89 -3.06
C SER A 213 8.78 -4.67 -1.82
N ILE A 214 8.79 -4.03 -0.67
CA ILE A 214 9.21 -4.67 0.57
C ILE A 214 8.09 -4.53 1.60
N ASP A 215 7.54 -5.68 1.96
CA ASP A 215 6.61 -5.84 3.06
C ASP A 215 7.40 -6.20 4.32
N LEU A 216 7.17 -5.48 5.41
CA LEU A 216 7.83 -5.66 6.69
C LEU A 216 6.78 -5.88 7.76
N GLN A 217 6.93 -6.92 8.57
CA GLN A 217 6.13 -7.14 9.75
C GLN A 217 7.01 -7.36 10.97
N ILE A 218 6.76 -6.56 12.00
CA ILE A 218 7.32 -6.76 13.34
C ILE A 218 6.29 -7.54 14.15
N PHE A 219 6.76 -8.57 14.85
CA PHE A 219 6.04 -9.30 15.87
C PHE A 219 6.62 -8.92 17.23
N ASP A 220 5.78 -8.40 18.12
CA ASP A 220 6.14 -8.01 19.48
C ASP A 220 5.17 -8.68 20.47
N GLY A 221 5.54 -9.88 20.91
CA GLY A 221 4.63 -10.77 21.64
C GLY A 221 3.35 -11.04 20.85
N ASP A 222 2.21 -10.65 21.42
CA ASP A 222 0.86 -10.83 20.85
C ASP A 222 0.43 -9.71 19.88
N SER A 223 1.31 -8.73 19.65
CA SER A 223 1.06 -7.54 18.84
C SER A 223 1.93 -7.55 17.60
N THR A 224 1.45 -6.89 16.53
CA THR A 224 2.22 -6.79 15.28
C THR A 224 2.14 -5.39 14.69
N ILE A 225 3.15 -5.01 13.92
CA ILE A 225 3.14 -3.81 13.08
C ILE A 225 3.45 -4.24 11.66
N PHE A 226 2.53 -3.95 10.72
CA PHE A 226 2.70 -4.19 9.30
C PHE A 226 3.01 -2.88 8.57
N ALA A 227 4.06 -2.90 7.76
CA ALA A 227 4.53 -1.74 7.03
C ALA A 227 5.02 -2.12 5.63
N ARG A 228 4.99 -1.16 4.72
CA ARG A 228 5.43 -1.34 3.33
C ARG A 228 6.32 -0.20 2.87
N THR A 229 7.27 -0.52 2.01
CA THR A 229 8.03 0.47 1.26
C THR A 229 8.25 0.01 -0.18
N ILE A 230 8.63 0.97 -1.02
CA ILE A 230 9.25 0.70 -2.31
C ILE A 230 10.60 1.38 -2.30
N GLY A 231 11.63 0.59 -2.52
CA GLY A 231 13.00 1.05 -2.44
C GLY A 231 13.92 0.22 -3.29
N ALA A 232 15.20 0.59 -3.27
CA ALA A 232 16.26 -0.25 -3.78
C ALA A 232 16.96 -0.96 -2.61
N ARG A 233 17.60 -2.10 -2.90
CA ARG A 233 18.60 -2.65 -1.96
C ARG A 233 19.63 -1.56 -1.70
N SER A 234 19.76 -1.16 -0.44
CA SER A 234 20.53 0.00 -0.04
C SER A 234 21.37 -0.33 1.17
N SER A 235 22.59 0.21 1.22
CA SER A 235 23.44 0.22 2.42
C SER A 235 23.05 1.32 3.41
N LYS A 236 21.93 2.01 3.16
CA LYS A 236 21.36 3.04 4.03
C LYS A 236 20.12 2.51 4.73
N PRO A 237 19.75 3.10 5.88
CA PRO A 237 18.47 2.81 6.52
C PRO A 237 17.30 2.97 5.55
N MET A 238 16.30 2.09 5.67
CA MET A 238 15.11 2.08 4.84
C MET A 238 13.89 2.49 5.67
N SER A 239 13.08 3.41 5.13
CA SER A 239 11.83 3.85 5.73
C SER A 239 10.65 3.09 5.13
N PHE A 240 9.74 2.65 6.00
CA PHE A 240 8.51 1.94 5.66
C PHE A 240 7.33 2.71 6.21
N ALA A 241 6.27 2.85 5.42
CA ALA A 241 5.00 3.39 5.89
C ALA A 241 4.26 2.29 6.66
N ILE A 242 3.88 2.55 7.91
CA ILE A 242 3.04 1.64 8.68
C ILE A 242 1.64 1.64 8.07
N LEU A 243 1.19 0.47 7.65
CA LEU A 243 -0.15 0.24 7.12
C LEU A 243 -1.13 -0.06 8.25
N GLY A 244 -0.67 -0.70 9.33
CA GLY A 244 -1.45 -0.88 10.55
C GLY A 244 -0.75 -1.81 11.55
N GLY A 245 -1.40 -2.05 12.68
CA GLY A 245 -0.91 -2.98 13.69
C GLY A 245 -2.03 -3.71 14.42
N THR A 246 -1.65 -4.63 15.30
CA THR A 246 -2.57 -5.43 16.12
C THR A 246 -2.18 -5.39 17.59
N GLY A 247 -3.06 -5.87 18.48
CA GLY A 247 -2.81 -5.85 19.92
C GLY A 247 -2.62 -4.44 20.45
N THR A 248 -1.50 -4.17 21.12
CA THR A 248 -1.13 -2.84 21.64
C THR A 248 -0.84 -1.83 20.53
N HIS A 249 -0.56 -2.30 19.32
CA HIS A 249 -0.35 -1.49 18.12
C HIS A 249 -1.61 -1.38 17.26
N ALA A 250 -2.77 -1.80 17.76
CA ALA A 250 -4.01 -1.67 17.00
C ALA A 250 -4.32 -0.20 16.66
N GLY A 251 -4.50 0.07 15.37
CA GLY A 251 -4.80 1.40 14.84
C GLY A 251 -3.61 2.36 14.77
N VAL A 252 -2.39 1.93 15.13
CA VAL A 252 -1.22 2.81 15.00
C VAL A 252 -0.91 3.09 13.54
N ARG A 253 -0.42 4.30 13.30
CA ARG A 253 0.12 4.80 12.04
C ARG A 253 1.53 5.30 12.27
N GLY A 254 2.29 5.54 11.21
CA GLY A 254 3.66 5.99 11.39
C GLY A 254 4.62 5.49 10.34
N GLU A 255 5.89 5.52 10.70
CA GLU A 255 6.97 4.93 9.91
C GLU A 255 7.83 3.98 10.75
N LEU A 256 8.32 2.95 10.09
CA LEU A 256 9.41 2.12 10.59
C LEU A 256 10.68 2.48 9.83
N ILE A 257 11.79 2.59 10.53
CA ILE A 257 13.12 2.81 9.94
C ILE A 257 13.98 1.61 10.30
N LEU A 258 14.21 0.73 9.32
CA LEU A 258 15.11 -0.41 9.43
C LEU A 258 16.54 0.08 9.22
N SER A 259 17.44 -0.20 10.14
CA SER A 259 18.87 0.11 9.98
C SER A 259 19.47 -0.68 8.83
N ALA A 260 20.57 -0.16 8.25
CA ALA A 260 21.24 -0.78 7.12
C ALA A 260 21.75 -2.20 7.41
N ASP A 261 22.12 -2.49 8.67
CA ASP A 261 22.55 -3.81 9.12
C ASP A 261 21.39 -4.73 9.52
N GLY A 262 20.14 -4.24 9.45
CA GLY A 262 18.92 -4.97 9.82
C GLY A 262 18.81 -5.34 11.30
N ARG A 263 19.68 -4.81 12.18
CA ARG A 263 19.69 -5.14 13.61
C ARG A 263 18.79 -4.26 14.46
N THR A 264 18.32 -3.15 13.91
CA THR A 264 17.42 -2.25 14.64
C THR A 264 16.29 -1.78 13.75
N VAL A 265 15.11 -1.67 14.34
CA VAL A 265 13.99 -0.95 13.75
C VAL A 265 13.56 0.16 14.70
N THR A 266 13.69 1.41 14.25
CA THR A 266 13.10 2.54 14.94
C THR A 266 11.67 2.74 14.45
N ALA A 267 10.70 2.66 15.35
CA ALA A 267 9.32 2.99 15.06
C ALA A 267 9.00 4.42 15.51
N ARG A 268 8.31 5.16 14.65
CA ARG A 268 7.74 6.48 14.97
C ARG A 268 6.23 6.38 14.83
N LEU A 269 5.55 6.23 15.96
CA LEU A 269 4.15 5.84 16.04
C LEU A 269 3.26 7.03 16.37
N ALA A 270 2.27 7.26 15.52
CA ALA A 270 1.08 8.05 15.79
C ALA A 270 0.01 7.11 16.35
N LYS A 271 -0.50 7.41 17.55
CA LYS A 271 -1.65 6.71 18.10
C LYS A 271 -2.91 7.11 17.32
N PRO A 272 -3.87 6.18 17.14
CA PRO A 272 -5.14 6.53 16.56
C PRO A 272 -5.88 7.57 17.43
N GLY A 273 -6.55 8.51 16.78
CA GLY A 273 -7.47 9.43 17.46
C GLY A 273 -8.80 8.75 17.81
N GLY A 274 -9.49 9.28 18.81
CA GLY A 274 -10.85 8.85 19.17
C GLY A 274 -10.95 7.45 19.83
N GLY A 275 -12.19 6.98 19.99
CA GLY A 275 -12.49 5.67 20.57
C GLY A 275 -12.63 4.58 19.50
N SER A 276 -12.17 3.37 19.81
CA SER A 276 -12.35 2.22 18.93
C SER A 276 -13.83 1.83 18.83
N LYS A 277 -14.30 1.57 17.60
CA LYS A 277 -15.63 1.03 17.33
C LYS A 277 -15.52 -0.47 17.05
N PRO A 278 -16.19 -1.33 17.84
CA PRO A 278 -16.24 -2.76 17.55
C PRO A 278 -17.25 -3.04 16.43
N LEU A 279 -16.90 -3.94 15.52
CA LEU A 279 -17.78 -4.46 14.49
C LEU A 279 -17.57 -5.97 14.37
N ALA A 280 -18.66 -6.73 14.32
CA ALA A 280 -18.61 -8.19 14.23
C ALA A 280 -19.52 -8.68 13.10
N TRP A 281 -19.12 -9.72 12.38
CA TRP A 281 -19.92 -10.32 11.31
C TRP A 281 -19.44 -11.75 11.04
N ASN A 282 -20.17 -12.48 10.21
CA ASN A 282 -19.75 -13.78 9.72
C ASN A 282 -19.42 -13.70 8.23
N ASN A 283 -18.22 -14.15 7.86
CA ASN A 283 -17.85 -14.38 6.47
C ASN A 283 -18.38 -15.75 6.04
N VAL A 284 -19.08 -15.82 4.92
CA VAL A 284 -19.55 -17.08 4.33
C VAL A 284 -18.80 -17.32 3.04
N GLY A 285 -17.70 -18.07 3.12
CA GLY A 285 -16.90 -18.49 1.97
C GLY A 285 -17.71 -19.33 1.00
N LYS A 286 -17.82 -18.90 -0.26
CA LYS A 286 -18.56 -19.64 -1.29
C LYS A 286 -17.67 -20.25 -2.36
N ARG A 287 -16.58 -19.59 -2.78
CA ARG A 287 -15.67 -20.09 -3.81
C ARG A 287 -14.25 -19.64 -3.56
N ALA A 288 -13.28 -20.54 -3.75
CA ALA A 288 -11.86 -20.25 -3.79
C ALA A 288 -11.28 -20.66 -5.15
N VAL A 289 -10.38 -19.85 -5.70
CA VAL A 289 -9.62 -20.10 -6.91
C VAL A 289 -8.15 -20.08 -6.53
N THR A 290 -7.43 -21.14 -6.87
CA THR A 290 -5.98 -21.26 -6.66
C THR A 290 -5.26 -20.97 -7.97
N VAL A 291 -4.24 -20.13 -7.90
CA VAL A 291 -3.30 -19.85 -8.98
C VAL A 291 -1.90 -20.14 -8.44
N THR A 292 -1.08 -20.84 -9.22
CA THR A 292 0.26 -21.28 -8.79
C THR A 292 1.27 -20.87 -9.84
N THR A 293 2.34 -20.22 -9.39
CA THR A 293 3.53 -19.92 -10.19
C THR A 293 4.74 -20.69 -9.66
N ASP A 294 5.89 -20.55 -10.32
CA ASP A 294 7.15 -21.16 -9.87
C ASP A 294 7.63 -20.59 -8.52
N THR A 295 7.17 -19.38 -8.15
CA THR A 295 7.67 -18.63 -7.00
C THR A 295 6.64 -18.35 -5.93
N ASP A 296 5.36 -18.69 -6.16
CA ASP A 296 4.27 -18.49 -5.21
C ASP A 296 3.00 -19.28 -5.54
N THR A 297 2.05 -19.26 -4.61
CA THR A 297 0.69 -19.74 -4.78
C THR A 297 -0.28 -18.68 -4.28
N GLY A 298 -1.05 -18.12 -5.20
CA GLY A 298 -2.17 -17.23 -4.93
C GLY A 298 -3.46 -18.01 -4.65
N VAL A 299 -4.20 -17.62 -3.62
CA VAL A 299 -5.57 -18.10 -3.40
C VAL A 299 -6.50 -16.90 -3.31
N TYR A 300 -7.53 -16.91 -4.15
CA TYR A 300 -8.57 -15.88 -4.20
C TYR A 300 -9.88 -16.49 -3.73
N ALA A 301 -10.54 -15.89 -2.74
CA ALA A 301 -11.84 -16.35 -2.29
C ALA A 301 -12.84 -15.21 -2.20
N SER A 302 -14.11 -15.53 -2.43
CA SER A 302 -15.20 -14.57 -2.29
C SER A 302 -16.48 -15.22 -1.76
N GLY A 303 -17.35 -14.37 -1.23
CA GLY A 303 -18.65 -14.78 -0.74
C GLY A 303 -19.36 -13.66 0.01
N ALA A 304 -20.38 -14.02 0.78
CA ALA A 304 -21.24 -13.04 1.44
C ALA A 304 -20.78 -12.76 2.87
N ILE A 305 -21.04 -11.53 3.33
CA ILE A 305 -20.94 -11.13 4.72
C ILE A 305 -22.34 -11.09 5.32
N THR A 306 -22.53 -11.83 6.40
CA THR A 306 -23.78 -11.83 7.17
C THR A 306 -23.58 -11.15 8.53
N PRO A 307 -24.52 -10.31 8.97
CA PRO A 307 -24.46 -9.65 10.26
C PRO A 307 -24.37 -10.68 11.40
N ALA A 308 -23.50 -10.43 12.40
CA ALA A 308 -23.48 -11.26 13.61
C ALA A 308 -24.66 -10.95 14.53
N ARG A 309 -25.32 -9.80 14.33
CA ARG A 309 -26.54 -9.34 15.01
C ARG A 309 -27.43 -8.63 13.99
N ASP A 310 -28.75 -8.68 14.18
CA ASP A 310 -29.78 -8.21 13.23
C ASP A 310 -29.69 -6.72 12.81
N LYS A 311 -28.82 -5.94 13.44
CA LYS A 311 -28.62 -4.50 13.20
C LYS A 311 -27.29 -4.14 12.52
N GLN A 312 -26.46 -5.11 12.15
CA GLN A 312 -25.17 -4.84 11.49
C GLN A 312 -25.30 -4.87 9.95
N PRO A 313 -24.44 -4.14 9.22
CA PRO A 313 -24.54 -4.03 7.77
C PRO A 313 -24.17 -5.34 7.06
N LYS A 314 -24.91 -5.65 5.98
CA LYS A 314 -24.66 -6.78 5.07
C LYS A 314 -23.67 -6.37 3.98
N GLY A 315 -23.06 -7.34 3.31
CA GLY A 315 -22.34 -7.10 2.06
C GLY A 315 -21.56 -8.31 1.56
N ASP A 316 -20.41 -8.08 0.93
CA ASP A 316 -19.60 -9.08 0.25
C ASP A 316 -18.18 -9.11 0.82
N TYR A 317 -17.55 -10.28 0.85
CA TYR A 317 -16.13 -10.40 1.18
C TYR A 317 -15.35 -10.88 -0.04
N PHE A 318 -14.13 -10.37 -0.13
CA PHE A 318 -13.11 -10.83 -1.05
C PHE A 318 -11.80 -10.99 -0.27
N SER A 319 -11.06 -12.06 -0.54
CA SER A 319 -9.76 -12.29 0.08
C SER A 319 -8.77 -12.82 -0.93
N THR A 320 -7.55 -12.32 -0.84
CA THR A 320 -6.38 -12.81 -1.57
C THR A 320 -5.31 -13.20 -0.57
N THR A 321 -4.73 -14.38 -0.73
CA THR A 321 -3.52 -14.78 -0.02
C THR A 321 -2.45 -15.14 -1.02
N LEU A 322 -1.26 -14.57 -0.86
CA LEU A 322 -0.07 -14.91 -1.62
C LEU A 322 0.86 -15.70 -0.71
N THR A 323 1.02 -16.98 -1.00
CA THR A 323 1.88 -17.90 -0.25
C THR A 323 3.17 -18.11 -1.03
N TYR A 324 4.31 -17.77 -0.45
CA TYR A 324 5.60 -18.10 -1.05
C TYR A 324 6.01 -19.54 -0.69
N PRO A 325 6.90 -20.18 -1.47
CA PRO A 325 7.53 -21.43 -1.08
C PRO A 325 8.14 -21.36 0.31
N GLU A 326 8.33 -22.51 0.94
CA GLU A 326 9.12 -22.58 2.16
C GLU A 326 10.54 -22.09 1.86
N ILE A 327 10.93 -21.02 2.54
CA ILE A 327 12.25 -20.41 2.44
C ILE A 327 12.87 -20.50 3.83
N ASP A 328 13.89 -21.35 3.97
CA ASP A 328 14.62 -21.52 5.23
C ASP A 328 13.72 -21.92 6.42
N GLY A 329 12.83 -22.89 6.19
CA GLY A 329 11.90 -23.41 7.21
C GLY A 329 10.68 -22.52 7.50
N VAL A 330 10.50 -21.42 6.76
CA VAL A 330 9.38 -20.48 6.94
C VAL A 330 8.59 -20.36 5.66
N THR A 331 7.26 -20.40 5.78
CA THR A 331 6.32 -20.12 4.69
C THR A 331 5.69 -18.74 4.92
N PRO A 332 6.17 -17.68 4.25
CA PRO A 332 5.57 -16.36 4.33
C PRO A 332 4.25 -16.33 3.55
N VAL A 333 3.19 -15.83 4.19
CA VAL A 333 1.89 -15.63 3.54
C VAL A 333 1.51 -14.16 3.67
N ILE A 334 1.38 -13.46 2.55
CA ILE A 334 0.82 -12.10 2.52
C ILE A 334 -0.68 -12.22 2.28
N ALA A 335 -1.48 -11.73 3.22
CA ALA A 335 -2.93 -11.72 3.11
C ALA A 335 -3.46 -10.31 2.86
N MET A 336 -4.48 -10.22 2.01
CA MET A 336 -5.31 -9.04 1.83
C MET A 336 -6.78 -9.48 1.83
N ILE A 337 -7.62 -8.79 2.57
CA ILE A 337 -9.05 -9.06 2.68
C ILE A 337 -9.78 -7.74 2.52
N GLU A 338 -10.70 -7.71 1.57
CA GLU A 338 -11.65 -6.62 1.36
C GLU A 338 -13.02 -7.07 1.84
N GLN A 339 -13.65 -6.25 2.67
CA GLN A 339 -14.97 -6.51 3.24
C GLN A 339 -15.90 -5.38 2.83
N GLY A 340 -16.68 -5.61 1.79
CA GLY A 340 -17.76 -4.74 1.39
C GLY A 340 -18.92 -4.84 2.37
N PHE A 341 -19.35 -3.69 2.87
CA PHE A 341 -20.57 -3.48 3.62
C PHE A 341 -21.49 -2.55 2.83
N THR A 342 -22.75 -2.48 3.22
CA THR A 342 -23.73 -1.58 2.59
C THR A 342 -23.31 -0.11 2.65
N THR A 343 -22.56 0.28 3.68
CA THR A 343 -22.15 1.67 3.94
C THR A 343 -20.70 1.98 3.56
N GLY A 344 -19.96 1.02 3.01
CA GLY A 344 -18.56 1.18 2.63
C GLY A 344 -17.77 -0.13 2.67
N THR A 345 -16.47 -0.07 2.43
CA THR A 345 -15.59 -1.25 2.38
C THR A 345 -14.52 -1.16 3.45
N MET A 346 -14.14 -2.24 4.11
CA MET A 346 -12.99 -2.30 5.02
C MET A 346 -11.88 -3.14 4.39
N VAL A 347 -10.63 -2.71 4.56
CA VAL A 347 -9.43 -3.38 4.03
C VAL A 347 -8.56 -3.85 5.16
N VAL A 348 -8.20 -5.12 5.13
CA VAL A 348 -7.42 -5.82 6.14
C VAL A 348 -6.23 -6.48 5.43
N SER A 349 -5.01 -6.28 5.91
CA SER A 349 -3.83 -6.88 5.25
C SER A 349 -2.66 -7.02 6.20
N GLY A 350 -1.82 -8.05 5.99
CA GLY A 350 -0.61 -8.31 6.76
C GLY A 350 0.08 -9.59 6.32
N MET A 351 1.14 -9.97 7.03
CA MET A 351 1.88 -11.22 6.87
C MET A 351 1.55 -12.22 7.98
N LEU A 352 1.40 -13.48 7.58
CA LEU A 352 1.30 -14.65 8.45
C LEU A 352 2.58 -15.48 8.27
N LEU A 353 3.00 -16.14 9.36
CA LEU A 353 4.03 -17.18 9.31
C LEU A 353 3.31 -18.53 9.55
N GLY A 354 3.16 -19.34 8.50
CA GLY A 354 2.41 -20.60 8.57
C GLY A 354 0.88 -20.46 8.59
N THR A 355 0.19 -21.43 9.20
CA THR A 355 -1.29 -21.59 9.13
C THR A 355 -2.05 -21.02 10.33
N GLU A 356 -1.38 -20.37 11.28
CA GLU A 356 -2.08 -19.82 12.44
C GLU A 356 -2.97 -18.63 12.07
N PRO A 357 -4.16 -18.49 12.70
CA PRO A 357 -5.07 -17.39 12.41
C PRO A 357 -4.48 -16.09 12.95
N ALA A 358 -3.63 -15.41 12.18
CA ALA A 358 -3.08 -14.17 12.69
C ALA A 358 -4.14 -13.09 12.75
N ARG A 359 -4.00 -12.28 13.80
CA ARG A 359 -4.61 -10.98 13.89
C ARG A 359 -4.05 -10.16 12.73
N LEU A 360 -4.88 -9.79 11.77
CA LEU A 360 -4.48 -8.95 10.65
C LEU A 360 -4.85 -7.49 10.92
N PRO A 361 -3.98 -6.53 10.59
CA PRO A 361 -4.30 -5.12 10.75
C PRO A 361 -5.35 -4.65 9.73
N ILE A 362 -6.22 -3.75 10.18
CA ILE A 362 -7.09 -2.95 9.33
C ILE A 362 -6.27 -1.76 8.84
N ILE A 363 -6.14 -1.68 7.52
CA ILE A 363 -5.23 -0.74 6.85
C ILE A 363 -5.97 0.35 6.07
N GLY A 364 -7.31 0.29 6.04
CA GLY A 364 -8.13 1.32 5.43
C GLY A 364 -9.57 0.90 5.19
N GLY A 365 -10.31 1.73 4.46
CA GLY A 365 -11.67 1.46 4.04
C GLY A 365 -12.29 2.61 3.24
N THR A 366 -13.55 2.49 2.82
CA THR A 366 -14.35 3.51 2.12
C THR A 366 -15.66 3.79 2.86
N GLY A 367 -16.37 4.85 2.46
CA GLY A 367 -17.67 5.20 3.02
C GLY A 367 -17.56 5.45 4.53
N GLU A 368 -18.38 4.77 5.32
CA GLU A 368 -18.30 4.81 6.79
C GLU A 368 -17.00 4.21 7.37
N TYR A 369 -16.20 3.52 6.56
CA TYR A 369 -14.92 2.95 6.98
C TYR A 369 -13.73 3.72 6.41
N GLY A 370 -13.97 4.89 5.83
CA GLY A 370 -12.92 5.79 5.42
C GLY A 370 -11.99 6.12 6.59
N GLY A 371 -10.69 5.88 6.41
CA GLY A 371 -9.66 6.15 7.42
C GLY A 371 -9.54 5.05 8.47
N ALA A 372 -10.27 3.93 8.31
CA ALA A 372 -10.27 2.85 9.29
C ALA A 372 -8.84 2.33 9.55
N ALA A 373 -8.45 2.42 10.81
CA ALA A 373 -7.23 1.87 11.37
C ALA A 373 -7.61 0.85 12.42
N GLY A 374 -6.92 -0.27 12.56
CA GLY A 374 -7.28 -1.19 13.63
C GLY A 374 -6.78 -2.60 13.44
N SER A 375 -7.50 -3.55 14.02
CA SER A 375 -7.17 -4.97 13.88
C SER A 375 -8.42 -5.81 13.78
N VAL A 376 -8.28 -6.90 13.04
CA VAL A 376 -9.27 -7.96 12.94
C VAL A 376 -8.77 -9.18 13.70
N SER A 377 -9.70 -9.82 14.40
CA SER A 377 -9.50 -11.11 15.04
C SER A 377 -10.54 -12.11 14.53
N GLY A 378 -10.09 -13.35 14.32
CA GLY A 378 -10.90 -14.45 13.84
C GLY A 378 -10.19 -15.25 12.74
N PRO A 379 -10.55 -16.53 12.55
CA PRO A 379 -9.93 -17.36 11.52
C PRO A 379 -10.27 -16.86 10.12
N THR A 380 -9.25 -16.83 9.27
CA THR A 380 -9.38 -16.61 7.82
C THR A 380 -9.38 -17.97 7.15
N GLY A 381 -10.47 -18.35 6.50
CA GLY A 381 -10.60 -19.68 5.90
C GLY A 381 -11.93 -19.90 5.20
N ALA A 382 -12.03 -21.00 4.47
CA ALA A 382 -13.27 -21.44 3.84
C ALA A 382 -14.32 -21.83 4.90
N GLY A 383 -15.60 -21.64 4.56
CA GLY A 383 -16.73 -21.89 5.46
C GLY A 383 -17.25 -20.63 6.14
N THR A 384 -18.03 -20.81 7.20
CA THR A 384 -18.58 -19.70 7.99
C THR A 384 -17.63 -19.37 9.14
N THR A 385 -16.98 -18.21 9.08
CA THR A 385 -16.10 -17.76 10.16
C THR A 385 -16.63 -16.48 10.80
N ARG A 386 -16.64 -16.45 12.14
CA ARG A 386 -16.97 -15.24 12.88
C ARG A 386 -15.74 -14.35 12.98
N VAL A 387 -15.93 -13.09 12.60
CA VAL A 387 -14.88 -12.09 12.54
C VAL A 387 -15.27 -10.92 13.43
N THR A 388 -14.30 -10.40 14.20
CA THR A 388 -14.46 -9.20 15.01
C THR A 388 -13.35 -8.20 14.69
N ALA A 389 -13.72 -7.02 14.24
CA ALA A 389 -12.86 -5.87 14.07
C ALA A 389 -13.00 -4.88 15.22
N ASN A 390 -11.88 -4.33 15.67
CA ASN A 390 -11.82 -3.10 16.43
C ASN A 390 -11.11 -2.07 15.57
N PHE A 391 -11.78 -0.96 15.25
CA PHE A 391 -11.21 0.08 14.40
C PHE A 391 -11.44 1.50 14.93
N TRP A 392 -10.53 2.39 14.56
CA TRP A 392 -10.51 3.81 14.82
C TRP A 392 -10.75 4.55 13.49
N ARG A 393 -11.17 5.82 13.56
CA ARG A 393 -11.35 6.70 12.41
C ARG A 393 -10.48 7.94 12.54
#